data_AF-A0A2N2GGZ1-F1
#
_entry.id   AF-A0A2N2GGZ1-F1
#
_cell.length_a   1.000
_cell.length_b   1.000
_cell.length_c   1.000
_cell.angle_alpha   90.00
_cell.angle_beta   90.00
_cell.angle_gamma   90.00
#
_symmetry.space_group_name_H-M   'P 1'
#
loop_
_entity.id
_entity.type
_entity.pdbx_description
1 polymer ?
#
loop_
_entity_poly.entity_id
_entity_poly.type
_entity_poly.pdbx_seq_one_letter_code
_entity_poly.pdbx_strand_id
1 'polypeptide(L)'
;MEIILGTQIAVPLSQVALLLGISTVTLFFGRIKVALIINYCFTLYWGFFLNPGFFSDNGDLILNNYTFAYFGFGLLIVVLAVIGFMFSKE
;
A
#
# COMPACT_ATOMS: atom_id res chain seq x y z
N MET A 1 24.60 4.38 9.50
CA MET A 1 24.06 4.63 8.15
C MET A 1 24.43 3.47 7.22
N GLU A 2 24.13 2.22 7.63
CA GLU A 2 24.38 1.02 6.81
C GLU A 2 23.15 0.12 6.75
N ILE A 3 22.31 0.14 7.80
CA ILE A 3 21.01 -0.57 7.83
C ILE A 3 20.05 -0.06 6.74
N ILE A 4 20.10 1.24 6.43
CA ILE A 4 19.25 1.87 5.40
C ILE A 4 19.75 1.56 3.98
N LEU A 5 21.06 1.32 3.79
CA LEU A 5 21.67 1.05 2.48
C LEU A 5 21.78 -0.45 2.17
N GLY A 6 21.81 -1.31 3.19
CA GLY A 6 21.84 -2.78 3.05
C GLY A 6 20.46 -3.43 2.91
N THR A 7 19.39 -2.68 3.17
CA THR A 7 18.03 -3.11 2.83
C THR A 7 17.85 -2.86 1.34
N GLN A 8 17.87 -3.92 0.53
CA GLN A 8 17.39 -3.83 -0.86
C GLN A 8 16.05 -3.11 -0.79
N ILE A 9 15.98 -1.90 -1.35
CA ILE A 9 14.76 -1.08 -1.27
C ILE A 9 13.66 -1.92 -1.91
N ALA A 10 12.84 -2.56 -1.08
CA ALA A 10 11.83 -3.52 -1.51
C ALA A 10 10.81 -2.86 -2.44
N VAL A 11 10.74 -1.53 -2.39
CA VAL A 11 9.82 -0.70 -3.16
C VAL A 11 10.56 0.03 -4.29
N PRO A 12 10.23 -0.22 -5.57
CA PRO A 12 10.82 0.48 -6.70
C PRO A 12 10.65 2.01 -6.60
N LEU A 13 11.73 2.76 -6.84
CA LEU A 13 11.74 4.23 -6.72
C LEU A 13 10.75 4.90 -7.68
N SER A 14 10.52 4.31 -8.86
CA SER A 14 9.51 4.77 -9.82
C SER A 14 8.09 4.73 -9.25
N GLN A 15 7.76 3.72 -8.43
CA GLN A 15 6.45 3.60 -7.78
C GLN A 15 6.30 4.63 -6.66
N VAL A 16 7.37 4.92 -5.91
CA VAL A 16 7.37 5.98 -4.91
C VAL A 16 7.17 7.34 -5.56
N ALA A 17 7.90 7.64 -6.64
CA ALA A 17 7.75 8.88 -7.40
C ALA A 17 6.32 9.05 -7.94
N LEU A 18 5.73 7.97 -8.44
CA LEU A 18 4.35 7.95 -8.92
C LEU A 18 3.35 8.17 -7.79
N LEU A 19 3.51 7.52 -6.62
CA LEU A 19 2.66 7.74 -5.45
C LEU A 19 2.71 9.20 -5.00
N LEU A 20 3.91 9.79 -4.92
CA LEU A 20 4.10 11.19 -4.56
C LEU A 20 3.43 12.11 -5.57
N GLY A 21 3.66 11.91 -6.87
CA GLY A 21 3.05 12.72 -7.93
C GLY A 21 1.53 12.71 -7.88
N ILE A 22 0.92 11.52 -7.79
CA ILE A 22 -0.54 11.38 -7.71
C ILE A 22 -1.09 11.97 -6.41
N SER A 23 -0.42 11.75 -5.28
CA SER A 23 -0.83 12.32 -3.99
C SER A 23 -0.80 13.85 -4.02
N THR A 24 0.27 14.43 -4.55
CA THR A 24 0.41 15.87 -4.71
C THR A 24 -0.70 16.44 -5.59
N VAL A 25 -0.94 15.87 -6.77
CA VAL A 25 -2.03 16.32 -7.66
C VAL A 25 -3.39 16.23 -6.96
N THR A 26 -3.66 15.12 -6.29
CA THR A 26 -4.93 14.89 -5.57
C THR A 26 -5.13 15.89 -4.43
N LEU A 27 -4.06 16.22 -3.71
CA LEU A 27 -4.07 17.23 -2.65
C LEU A 27 -4.26 18.65 -3.20
N PHE A 28 -3.69 18.98 -4.37
CA PHE A 28 -3.94 20.25 -5.06
C PHE A 28 -5.42 20.46 -5.38
N PHE A 29 -6.16 19.39 -5.68
CA PHE A 29 -7.61 19.44 -5.87
C PHE A 29 -8.41 19.43 -4.54
N GLY A 30 -7.75 19.51 -3.39
CA GLY A 30 -8.40 19.49 -2.06
C GLY A 30 -8.97 18.12 -1.66
N ARG A 31 -8.71 17.05 -2.45
CA ARG A 31 -9.31 15.73 -2.27
C ARG A 31 -8.50 14.87 -1.29
N ILE A 32 -8.33 15.34 -0.04
CA ILE A 32 -7.46 14.71 0.98
C ILE A 32 -7.78 13.22 1.19
N LYS A 33 -9.06 12.86 1.22
CA LYS A 33 -9.50 11.48 1.42
C LYS A 33 -9.10 10.55 0.26
N VAL A 34 -9.12 11.06 -0.96
CA VAL A 34 -8.72 10.30 -2.15
C VAL A 34 -7.22 10.05 -2.11
N ALA A 35 -6.42 11.04 -1.69
CA ALA A 35 -4.99 10.86 -1.50
C ALA A 35 -4.72 9.77 -0.44
N LEU A 36 -5.48 9.76 0.66
CA LEU A 36 -5.43 8.72 1.70
C LEU A 36 -5.71 7.31 1.17
N ILE A 37 -6.79 7.13 0.40
CA ILE A 37 -7.12 5.83 -0.22
C ILE A 37 -5.98 5.37 -1.11
N ILE A 38 -5.44 6.24 -1.96
CA ILE A 38 -4.34 5.92 -2.87
C ILE A 38 -3.11 5.46 -2.06
N ASN A 39 -2.75 6.18 -1.00
CA ASN A 39 -1.63 5.81 -0.14
C ASN A 39 -1.83 4.45 0.54
N TYR A 40 -3.03 4.15 1.02
CA TYR A 40 -3.32 2.85 1.62
C TYR A 40 -3.28 1.70 0.62
N CYS A 41 -3.77 1.90 -0.60
CA CYS A 41 -3.65 0.91 -1.66
C CYS A 41 -2.19 0.64 -2.03
N PHE A 42 -1.35 1.69 -2.15
CA PHE A 42 0.09 1.52 -2.42
C PHE A 42 0.80 0.82 -1.26
N THR A 43 0.49 1.19 -0.03
CA THR A 43 1.08 0.56 1.16
C THR A 43 0.73 -0.93 1.22
N LEU A 44 -0.54 -1.28 0.93
CA LEU A 44 -0.99 -2.67 0.87
C LEU A 44 -0.31 -3.43 -0.28
N TYR A 45 -0.20 -2.79 -1.46
CA TYR A 45 0.48 -3.38 -2.61
C TYR A 45 1.95 -3.69 -2.29
N TRP A 46 2.69 -2.74 -1.73
CA TRP A 46 4.08 -2.94 -1.36
C TRP A 46 4.24 -3.97 -0.24
N GLY A 47 3.42 -3.86 0.80
CA GLY A 47 3.48 -4.75 1.95
C GLY A 47 3.13 -6.21 1.63
N PHE A 48 2.27 -6.44 0.63
CA PHE A 48 1.83 -7.77 0.24
C PHE A 48 2.53 -8.29 -1.02
N PHE A 49 2.45 -7.59 -2.14
CA PHE A 49 2.94 -8.09 -3.43
C PHE A 49 4.46 -7.99 -3.59
N LEU A 50 5.13 -7.06 -2.90
CA LEU A 50 6.59 -6.95 -2.93
C LEU A 50 7.27 -7.68 -1.77
N ASN A 51 6.50 -8.36 -0.92
CA ASN A 51 7.05 -9.13 0.18
C ASN A 51 7.29 -10.58 -0.30
N PRO A 52 8.55 -10.99 -0.51
CA PRO A 52 8.86 -12.34 -0.96
C PRO A 52 8.42 -13.42 0.03
N GLY A 53 8.22 -13.08 1.31
CA GLY A 53 7.75 -14.03 2.32
C GLY A 53 6.32 -14.56 2.11
N PHE A 54 5.55 -13.96 1.21
CA PHE A 54 4.21 -14.43 0.86
C PHE A 54 4.16 -15.27 -0.42
N PHE A 55 5.28 -15.43 -1.13
CA PHE A 55 5.38 -16.19 -2.37
C PHE A 55 6.34 -17.36 -2.19
N SER A 56 5.98 -18.52 -2.74
CA SER A 56 6.84 -19.69 -2.83
C SER A 56 7.92 -19.48 -3.89
N ASP A 57 8.98 -20.30 -3.89
CA ASP A 57 10.04 -20.27 -4.90
C ASP A 57 9.50 -20.44 -6.34
N ASN A 58 8.34 -21.10 -6.48
CA ASN A 58 7.65 -21.28 -7.76
C ASN A 58 6.78 -20.08 -8.17
N GLY A 59 6.72 -19.02 -7.36
CA GLY A 59 5.87 -17.84 -7.59
C GLY A 59 4.42 -17.98 -7.11
N ASP A 60 4.06 -19.13 -6.53
CA ASP A 60 2.72 -19.35 -5.98
C ASP A 60 2.52 -18.62 -4.66
N LEU A 61 1.31 -18.10 -4.42
CA LEU A 61 0.96 -17.48 -3.14
C LEU A 61 0.95 -18.54 -2.02
N ILE A 62 1.70 -18.28 -0.96
CA ILE A 62 1.71 -19.11 0.25
C ILE A 62 0.44 -18.82 1.03
N LEU A 63 -0.54 -19.71 0.94
CA LEU A 63 -1.82 -19.62 1.65
C LEU A 63 -1.67 -20.09 3.11
N ASN A 64 -1.12 -19.23 3.96
CA ASN A 64 -1.04 -19.45 5.41
C ASN A 64 -1.88 -18.40 6.15
N ASN A 65 -2.21 -18.68 7.41
CA ASN A 65 -2.97 -17.80 8.29
C ASN A 65 -2.34 -16.40 8.39
N TYR A 66 -1.01 -16.30 8.35
CA TYR A 66 -0.29 -15.01 8.33
C TYR A 66 -0.57 -14.19 7.06
N THR A 67 -0.54 -14.81 5.89
CA THR A 67 -0.84 -14.18 4.60
C THR A 67 -2.27 -13.65 4.58
N PHE A 68 -3.23 -14.46 5.03
CA PHE A 68 -4.63 -14.05 5.15
C PHE A 68 -4.84 -12.93 6.16
N ALA A 69 -4.19 -13.00 7.33
CA ALA A 69 -4.31 -11.97 8.36
C ALA A 69 -3.74 -10.62 7.86
N TYR A 70 -2.58 -10.64 7.21
CA TYR A 70 -1.96 -9.43 6.66
C TYR A 70 -2.81 -8.80 5.56
N PHE A 71 -3.22 -9.61 4.56
CA PHE A 71 -4.05 -9.13 3.46
C PHE A 71 -5.42 -8.66 3.95
N GLY A 72 -6.06 -9.40 4.85
CA GLY A 72 -7.36 -9.06 5.42
C GLY A 72 -7.33 -7.77 6.23
N PHE A 73 -6.30 -7.57 7.06
CA PHE A 73 -6.13 -6.34 7.82
C PHE A 73 -5.87 -5.14 6.91
N GLY A 74 -5.00 -5.31 5.91
CA GLY A 74 -4.74 -4.28 4.91
C GLY A 74 -5.99 -3.90 4.11
N LEU A 75 -6.76 -4.90 3.68
CA LEU A 75 -8.03 -4.70 2.98
C LEU A 75 -9.05 -4.00 3.87
N LEU A 76 -9.12 -4.35 5.16
CA LEU A 76 -9.98 -3.68 6.13
C LEU A 76 -9.65 -2.18 6.24
N ILE A 77 -8.37 -1.81 6.27
CA ILE A 77 -7.96 -0.39 6.27
C ILE A 77 -8.44 0.32 5.01
N VAL A 78 -8.27 -0.30 3.83
CA VAL A 78 -8.74 0.26 2.56
C VAL A 78 -10.26 0.44 2.57
N VAL A 79 -11.02 -0.54 3.05
CA VAL A 79 -12.48 -0.46 3.19
C VAL A 79 -12.88 0.67 4.13
N LEU A 80 -12.23 0.79 5.29
CA LEU A 80 -12.49 1.90 6.22
C LEU A 80 -12.21 3.26 5.57
N ALA A 81 -11.16 3.37 4.76
CA ALA A 81 -10.85 4.61 4.04
C ALA A 81 -11.89 4.93 2.96
N VAL A 82 -12.40 3.92 2.24
CA VAL A 82 -13.49 4.09 1.27
C VAL A 82 -14.78 4.50 1.97
N ILE A 83 -15.11 3.88 3.11
CA ILE A 83 -16.26 4.29 3.93
C ILE A 83 -16.09 5.73 4.39
N GLY A 84 -14.92 6.11 4.93
CA GLY A 84 -14.62 7.49 5.32
C GLY A 84 -14.76 8.47 4.16
N PHE A 85 -14.39 8.07 2.95
CA PHE A 85 -14.62 8.85 1.72
C PHE A 85 -16.10 9.05 1.43
N MET A 86 -16.91 7.98 1.45
CA MET A 86 -18.34 8.02 1.16
C MET A 86 -19.16 8.78 2.21
N PHE A 87 -18.79 8.67 3.49
CA PHE A 87 -19.60 9.19 4.60
C PHE A 87 -19.17 10.56 5.12
N SER A 88 -17.95 11.02 4.85
CA SER A 88 -17.65 12.41 5.18
C SER A 88 -18.34 13.32 4.17
N LYS A 89 -19.42 13.95 4.61
CA LYS A 89 -19.93 15.19 4.03
C LYS A 89 -18.78 16.20 3.93
N GLU A 90 -18.67 16.83 2.76
CA GLU A 90 -17.89 18.05 2.59
C GLU A 90 -18.35 19.13 3.58
#